data_AF-A0AAP5Z4N4-F1
#
_entry.id   AF-A0AAP5Z4N4-F1
#
_cell.length_a   1.000
_cell.length_b   1.000
_cell.length_c   1.000
_cell.angle_alpha   90.00
_cell.angle_beta   90.00
_cell.angle_gamma   90.00
#
_symmetry.space_group_name_H-M   'P 1'
#
loop_
_entity.id
_entity.type
_entity.pdbx_description
1 polymer ?
#
loop_
_entity_poly.entity_id
_entity_poly.type
_entity_poly.pdbx_seq_one_letter_code
_entity_poly.pdbx_strand_id
1 'polypeptide(L)'
;GLRVIGESPYEIEKNNGQTFWILDFSMLHKSEKTVDLREARDRFQQAFAAIWAGDLESDGFNRLVLGASLSGREISILRAYARYMRQVGFPFSQQYIEDTLSHYPDLATGLVNLFAKRFDPKHKGSEKGQSDLIKKLTEQLDRVESLDDDRIIRRYMDMIIATLRTNYYQLDENKQS
;
A
#
# COMPACT_ATOMS: atom_id res chain seq x y z
N GLY A 1 -3.47 9.13 -6.27
CA GLY A 1 -2.01 9.23 -6.52
C GLY A 1 -1.60 10.68 -6.59
N LEU A 2 -0.37 10.98 -6.20
CA LEU A 2 0.23 12.31 -6.38
C LEU A 2 0.85 12.41 -7.77
N ARG A 3 0.61 13.53 -8.43
CA ARG A 3 1.28 13.91 -9.66
C ARG A 3 2.21 15.07 -9.35
N VAL A 4 3.51 14.88 -9.52
CA VAL A 4 4.47 15.99 -9.48
C VAL A 4 4.18 16.90 -10.67
N ILE A 5 3.99 18.19 -10.39
CA ILE A 5 3.77 19.23 -11.40
C ILE A 5 4.89 20.26 -11.44
N GLY A 6 5.79 20.25 -10.45
CA GLY A 6 6.99 21.07 -10.44
C GLY A 6 8.02 20.50 -9.48
N GLU A 7 9.29 20.69 -9.82
CA GLU A 7 10.45 20.39 -8.98
C GLU A 7 11.37 21.62 -9.02
N SER A 8 11.87 22.03 -7.86
CA SER A 8 12.82 23.13 -7.71
C SER A 8 13.96 22.67 -6.81
N PRO A 9 15.12 22.32 -7.39
CA PRO A 9 16.30 21.95 -6.64
C PRO A 9 17.05 23.19 -6.15
N TYR A 10 17.47 23.19 -4.89
CA TYR A 10 18.28 24.23 -4.27
C TYR A 10 19.58 23.62 -3.75
N GLU A 11 20.70 24.11 -4.26
CA GLU A 11 22.03 23.70 -3.85
C GLU A 11 22.47 24.46 -2.59
N ILE A 12 23.07 23.75 -1.64
CA ILE A 12 23.65 24.29 -0.41
C ILE A 12 25.06 23.77 -0.28
N GLU A 13 26.04 24.65 -0.51
CA GLU A 13 27.44 24.37 -0.17
C GLU A 13 27.72 24.76 1.28
N LYS A 14 28.33 23.85 2.04
CA LYS A 14 28.88 24.14 3.36
C LYS A 14 30.32 24.63 3.23
N ASN A 15 30.78 25.38 4.22
CA ASN A 15 32.16 25.89 4.32
C ASN A 15 33.25 24.79 4.29
N ASN A 16 32.89 23.52 4.50
CA ASN A 16 33.79 22.36 4.42
C ASN A 16 33.82 21.70 3.03
N GLY A 17 33.18 22.31 2.01
CA GLY A 17 33.12 21.79 0.64
C GLY A 17 32.09 20.67 0.43
N GLN A 18 31.24 20.37 1.42
CA GLN A 18 30.14 19.43 1.23
C GLN A 18 28.92 20.12 0.62
N THR A 19 28.40 19.56 -0.47
CA THR A 19 27.19 20.03 -1.14
C THR A 19 25.98 19.20 -0.71
N PHE A 20 24.91 19.88 -0.31
CA PHE A 20 23.60 19.31 -0.02
C PHE A 20 22.57 19.88 -0.99
N TRP A 21 21.54 19.10 -1.32
CA TRP A 21 20.45 19.54 -2.18
C TRP A 21 19.14 19.50 -1.40
N ILE A 22 18.38 20.60 -1.45
CA ILE A 22 16.97 20.62 -1.03
C ILE A 22 16.13 20.52 -2.30
N LEU A 23 15.28 19.51 -2.38
CA LEU A 23 14.32 19.35 -3.46
C LEU A 23 12.95 19.81 -2.98
N ASP A 24 12.43 20.89 -3.57
CA ASP A 24 11.05 21.34 -3.37
C ASP A 24 10.17 20.79 -4.48
N PHE A 25 9.07 20.12 -4.10
CA PHE A 25 8.17 19.47 -5.04
C PHE A 25 6.76 20.04 -4.92
N SER A 26 6.25 20.54 -6.03
CA SER A 26 4.84 20.89 -6.18
C SER A 26 4.06 19.67 -6.69
N MET A 27 3.07 19.22 -5.93
CA MET A 27 2.32 18.00 -6.24
C MET A 27 0.81 18.24 -6.24
N LEU A 28 0.12 17.60 -7.20
CA LEU A 28 -1.34 17.54 -7.25
C LEU A 28 -1.85 16.21 -6.73
N HIS A 29 -2.85 16.25 -5.85
CA HIS A 29 -3.62 15.09 -5.44
C HIS A 29 -4.99 15.11 -6.12
N LYS A 30 -5.38 13.99 -6.75
CA LYS A 30 -6.66 13.85 -7.47
C LYS A 30 -7.85 13.38 -6.60
N SER A 31 -7.71 13.26 -5.29
CA SER A 31 -8.81 12.78 -4.43
C SER A 31 -9.72 13.91 -3.97
N GLU A 32 -11.03 13.66 -3.96
CA GLU A 32 -12.05 14.55 -3.39
C GLU A 32 -12.05 14.55 -1.85
N LYS A 33 -11.47 13.52 -1.22
CA LYS A 33 -11.31 13.48 0.24
C LYS A 33 -10.15 14.39 0.64
N THR A 34 -10.40 15.30 1.58
CA THR A 34 -9.37 16.10 2.25
C THR A 34 -8.39 15.18 2.96
N VAL A 35 -7.26 14.90 2.33
CA VAL A 35 -6.15 14.21 2.98
C VAL A 35 -5.59 15.19 4.02
N ASP A 36 -5.55 14.81 5.30
CA ASP A 36 -4.75 15.58 6.25
C ASP A 36 -3.28 15.34 5.90
N LEU A 37 -2.76 16.25 5.09
CA LEU A 37 -1.38 16.21 4.61
C LEU A 37 -0.38 16.21 5.76
N ARG A 38 -0.73 16.68 6.97
CA ARG A 38 0.18 16.66 8.12
C ARG A 38 0.35 15.25 8.68
N GLU A 39 -0.74 14.49 8.79
CA GLU A 39 -0.69 13.07 9.21
C GLU A 39 -0.18 12.13 8.11
N ALA A 40 -0.40 12.51 6.85
CA ALA A 40 0.10 11.75 5.71
C ALA A 40 1.56 12.07 5.36
N ARG A 41 2.08 13.23 5.81
CA ARG A 41 3.41 13.74 5.45
C ARG A 41 4.50 12.70 5.68
N ASP A 42 4.59 12.17 6.90
CA ASP A 42 5.73 11.33 7.28
C ASP A 42 5.70 10.00 6.52
N ARG A 43 4.52 9.37 6.38
CA ARG A 43 4.33 8.15 5.57
C ARG A 43 4.63 8.39 4.10
N PHE A 44 4.19 9.54 3.57
CA PHE A 44 4.47 9.91 2.19
C PHE A 44 5.96 10.16 1.97
N GLN A 45 6.63 10.93 2.83
CA GLN A 45 8.06 11.19 2.73
C GLN A 45 8.88 9.90 2.84
N GLN A 46 8.52 9.00 3.76
CA GLN A 46 9.17 7.69 3.89
C GLN A 46 8.98 6.84 2.62
N ALA A 47 7.74 6.74 2.12
CA ALA A 47 7.46 5.98 0.90
C ALA A 47 8.17 6.59 -0.32
N PHE A 48 8.16 7.92 -0.46
CA PHE A 48 8.84 8.63 -1.54
C PHE A 48 10.35 8.43 -1.49
N ALA A 49 10.97 8.59 -0.32
CA ALA A 49 12.40 8.37 -0.13
C ALA A 49 12.80 6.93 -0.46
N ALA A 50 12.02 5.94 -0.02
CA ALA A 50 12.27 4.53 -0.31
C ALA A 50 12.07 4.19 -1.80
N ILE A 51 11.10 4.80 -2.48
CA ILE A 51 10.96 4.65 -3.95
C ILE A 51 12.16 5.30 -4.66
N TRP A 52 12.59 6.48 -4.22
CA TRP A 52 13.73 7.18 -4.78
C TRP A 52 15.05 6.42 -4.60
N ALA A 53 15.23 5.77 -3.45
CA ALA A 53 16.36 4.90 -3.16
C ALA A 53 16.32 3.56 -3.90
N GLY A 54 15.17 3.19 -4.49
CA GLY A 54 14.97 1.92 -5.18
C GLY A 54 14.54 0.76 -4.27
N ASP A 55 14.28 1.02 -2.98
CA ASP A 55 13.83 0.04 -2.00
C ASP A 55 12.35 -0.35 -2.17
N LEU A 56 11.55 0.53 -2.78
CA LEU A 56 10.14 0.31 -3.10
C LEU A 56 9.86 0.52 -4.59
N GLU A 57 8.89 -0.22 -5.12
CA GLU A 57 8.52 -0.10 -6.52
C GLU A 57 7.73 1.18 -6.84
N SER A 58 7.99 1.75 -8.02
CA SER A 58 7.26 2.89 -8.57
C SER A 58 6.10 2.42 -9.46
N ASP A 59 4.98 2.03 -8.85
CA ASP A 59 3.78 1.54 -9.54
C ASP A 59 2.47 2.16 -9.00
N GLY A 60 1.33 1.79 -9.57
CA GLY A 60 0.03 2.39 -9.23
C GLY A 60 -0.46 2.07 -7.82
N PHE A 61 0.12 1.08 -7.12
CA PHE A 61 -0.20 0.83 -5.72
C PHE A 61 0.21 2.00 -4.81
N ASN A 62 1.20 2.81 -5.20
CA ASN A 62 1.67 3.96 -4.41
C ASN A 62 0.57 5.00 -4.16
N ARG A 63 -0.53 4.96 -4.92
CA ARG A 63 -1.72 5.78 -4.68
C ARG A 63 -2.36 5.48 -3.32
N LEU A 64 -2.20 4.26 -2.80
CA LEU A 64 -2.72 3.81 -1.51
C LEU A 64 -2.01 4.45 -0.32
N VAL A 65 -0.80 5.01 -0.51
CA VAL A 65 -0.10 5.72 0.57
C VAL A 65 -0.95 6.86 1.12
N LEU A 66 -1.58 7.61 0.22
CA LEU A 66 -2.51 8.67 0.60
C LEU A 66 -3.96 8.21 0.63
N GLY A 67 -4.37 7.41 -0.36
CA GLY A 67 -5.78 7.02 -0.53
C GLY A 67 -6.28 6.09 0.56
N ALA A 68 -5.45 5.16 1.01
CA ALA A 68 -5.77 4.13 2.00
C ALA A 68 -4.95 4.25 3.28
N SER A 69 -4.12 5.29 3.40
CA SER A 69 -3.29 5.50 4.58
C SER A 69 -2.34 4.32 4.87
N LEU A 70 -1.84 3.66 3.83
CA LEU A 70 -0.94 2.51 3.95
C LEU A 70 0.53 2.93 3.84
N SER A 71 1.40 2.34 4.63
CA SER A 71 2.85 2.45 4.44
C SER A 71 3.29 1.73 3.17
N GLY A 72 4.45 2.11 2.63
CA GLY A 72 5.03 1.43 1.45
C GLY A 72 5.25 -0.07 1.68
N ARG A 73 5.53 -0.45 2.93
CA ARG A 73 5.69 -1.85 3.33
C ARG A 73 4.36 -2.59 3.37
N GLU A 74 3.30 -2.00 3.92
CA GLU A 74 1.96 -2.62 3.87
C GLU A 74 1.46 -2.78 2.42
N ILE A 75 1.80 -1.83 1.55
CA ILE A 75 1.51 -1.91 0.12
C ILE A 75 2.21 -3.11 -0.55
N SER A 76 3.40 -3.49 -0.09
CA SER A 76 4.13 -4.64 -0.64
C SER A 76 3.36 -5.96 -0.45
N ILE A 77 2.51 -6.07 0.57
CA ILE A 77 1.60 -7.22 0.76
C ILE A 77 0.63 -7.31 -0.42
N LEU A 78 -0.02 -6.19 -0.76
CA LEU A 78 -0.99 -6.14 -1.87
C LEU A 78 -0.31 -6.41 -3.21
N ARG A 79 0.90 -5.86 -3.39
CA ARG A 79 1.73 -6.08 -4.58
C ARG A 79 2.15 -7.54 -4.73
N ALA A 80 2.55 -8.20 -3.64
CA ALA A 80 2.93 -9.61 -3.64
C ALA A 80 1.78 -10.50 -4.12
N TYR A 81 0.57 -10.28 -3.61
CA TYR A 81 -0.60 -11.03 -4.05
C TYR A 81 -1.03 -10.68 -5.48
N ALA A 82 -0.88 -9.43 -5.96
CA ALA A 82 -1.08 -9.10 -7.37
C ALA A 82 -0.14 -9.87 -8.29
N ARG A 83 1.15 -9.95 -7.94
CA ARG A 83 2.14 -10.73 -8.68
C ARG A 83 1.81 -12.22 -8.68
N TYR A 84 1.38 -12.75 -7.54
CA TYR A 84 0.94 -14.15 -7.46
C TYR A 84 -0.30 -14.42 -8.32
N MET A 85 -1.31 -13.53 -8.28
CA MET A 85 -2.49 -13.62 -9.15
C MET A 85 -2.11 -13.67 -10.63
N ARG A 86 -1.15 -12.84 -11.05
CA ARG A 86 -0.60 -12.90 -12.41
C ARG A 86 0.06 -14.24 -12.71
N GLN A 87 0.83 -14.80 -11.77
CA GLN A 87 1.50 -16.08 -11.93
C GLN A 87 0.52 -17.25 -12.10
N VAL A 88 -0.62 -17.22 -11.39
CA VAL A 88 -1.66 -18.28 -11.48
C VAL A 88 -2.69 -18.02 -12.57
N GLY A 89 -2.47 -17.05 -13.46
CA GLY A 89 -3.31 -16.79 -14.63
C GLY A 89 -4.65 -16.09 -14.32
N PHE A 90 -4.71 -15.28 -13.25
CA PHE A 90 -5.89 -14.46 -12.99
C PHE A 90 -6.09 -13.43 -14.12
N PRO A 91 -7.32 -13.21 -14.63
CA PRO A 91 -7.54 -12.61 -15.94
C PRO A 91 -7.41 -11.07 -15.99
N PHE A 92 -7.05 -10.43 -14.88
CA PHE A 92 -6.96 -8.97 -14.79
C PHE A 92 -5.51 -8.50 -14.84
N SER A 93 -5.29 -7.36 -15.50
CA SER A 93 -3.97 -6.73 -15.56
C SER A 93 -3.59 -6.14 -14.19
N GLN A 94 -2.29 -5.99 -13.95
CA GLN A 94 -1.81 -5.35 -12.72
C GLN A 94 -2.37 -3.92 -12.60
N GLN A 95 -2.40 -3.16 -13.70
CA GLN A 95 -2.96 -1.81 -13.71
C GLN A 95 -4.43 -1.80 -13.26
N TYR A 96 -5.24 -2.75 -13.74
CA TYR A 96 -6.64 -2.83 -13.35
C TYR A 96 -6.80 -3.20 -11.86
N ILE A 97 -5.95 -4.08 -11.34
CA ILE A 97 -5.90 -4.41 -9.91
C ILE A 97 -5.52 -3.18 -9.06
N GLU A 98 -4.50 -2.42 -9.48
CA GLU A 98 -4.07 -1.18 -8.82
C GLU A 98 -5.18 -0.13 -8.81
N ASP A 99 -5.88 0.02 -9.93
CA ASP A 99 -6.99 0.96 -10.08
C ASP A 99 -8.18 0.53 -9.19
N THR A 100 -8.49 -0.76 -9.15
CA THR A 100 -9.54 -1.34 -8.28
C THR A 100 -9.26 -1.02 -6.81
N LEU A 101 -8.07 -1.34 -6.31
CA LEU A 101 -7.73 -1.09 -4.90
C LEU A 101 -7.67 0.40 -4.58
N SER A 102 -7.23 1.23 -5.54
CA SER A 102 -7.24 2.69 -5.39
C SER A 102 -8.66 3.26 -5.33
N HIS A 103 -9.62 2.63 -6.02
CA HIS A 103 -11.03 3.02 -6.02
C HIS A 103 -11.72 2.65 -4.70
N TYR A 104 -11.31 1.54 -4.07
CA TYR A 104 -11.84 1.07 -2.79
C TYR A 104 -10.77 1.06 -1.68
N PRO A 105 -10.30 2.23 -1.21
CA PRO A 105 -9.22 2.31 -0.24
C PRO A 105 -9.55 1.64 1.10
N ASP A 106 -10.80 1.72 1.56
CA ASP A 106 -11.23 1.08 2.81
C ASP A 106 -11.15 -0.45 2.73
N LEU A 107 -11.46 -1.03 1.56
CA LEU A 107 -11.29 -2.46 1.30
C LEU A 107 -9.80 -2.84 1.24
N ALA A 108 -8.97 -2.02 0.58
CA ALA A 108 -7.52 -2.23 0.54
C ALA A 108 -6.91 -2.24 1.96
N THR A 109 -7.27 -1.28 2.81
CA THR A 109 -6.85 -1.25 4.22
C THR A 109 -7.38 -2.46 4.99
N GLY A 110 -8.64 -2.87 4.74
CA GLY A 110 -9.21 -4.07 5.35
C GLY A 110 -8.47 -5.36 4.98
N LEU A 111 -8.00 -5.51 3.74
CA LEU A 111 -7.18 -6.64 3.30
C LEU A 111 -5.83 -6.69 4.03
N VAL A 112 -5.14 -5.55 4.14
CA VAL A 112 -3.88 -5.45 4.92
C VAL A 112 -4.12 -5.79 6.38
N ASN A 113 -5.20 -5.28 6.98
CA ASN A 113 -5.57 -5.60 8.35
C ASN A 113 -5.86 -7.10 8.54
N LEU A 114 -6.50 -7.75 7.57
CA LEU A 114 -6.76 -9.19 7.61
C LEU A 114 -5.45 -9.98 7.57
N PHE A 115 -4.53 -9.60 6.68
CA PHE A 115 -3.20 -10.19 6.64
C PHE A 115 -2.48 -10.02 7.99
N ALA A 116 -2.45 -8.80 8.53
CA ALA A 116 -1.80 -8.53 9.80
C ALA A 116 -2.41 -9.31 10.96
N LYS A 117 -3.74 -9.40 11.02
CA LYS A 117 -4.45 -10.15 12.04
C LYS A 117 -4.12 -11.64 12.02
N ARG A 118 -3.80 -12.21 10.85
CA ARG A 118 -3.42 -13.61 10.68
C ARG A 118 -1.97 -13.88 11.05
N PHE A 119 -1.08 -12.96 10.70
CA PHE A 119 0.35 -13.24 10.64
C PHE A 119 1.24 -12.41 11.57
N ASP A 120 0.78 -11.25 12.07
CA ASP A 120 1.58 -10.43 12.99
C ASP A 120 1.86 -11.22 14.28
N PRO A 121 3.13 -11.56 14.58
CA PRO A 121 3.48 -12.32 15.79
C PRO A 121 3.16 -11.55 17.08
N LYS A 122 3.17 -10.22 17.04
CA LYS A 122 2.91 -9.35 18.21
C LYS A 122 1.42 -9.17 18.47
N HIS A 123 0.59 -9.20 17.41
CA HIS A 123 -0.84 -8.91 17.49
C HIS A 123 -1.71 -10.01 16.88
N LYS A 124 -1.25 -11.27 16.99
CA LYS A 124 -1.95 -12.41 16.40
C LYS A 124 -3.40 -12.44 16.85
N GLY A 125 -4.31 -12.32 15.89
CA GLY A 125 -5.73 -12.28 16.17
C GLY A 125 -6.30 -13.65 16.50
N SER A 126 -7.28 -13.68 17.40
CA SER A 126 -8.14 -14.84 17.58
C SER A 126 -8.87 -15.19 16.29
N GLU A 127 -9.24 -16.46 16.13
CA GLU A 127 -10.06 -16.91 15.00
C GLU A 127 -11.35 -16.09 14.86
N LYS A 128 -11.98 -15.76 15.99
CA LYS A 128 -13.15 -14.88 16.04
C LYS A 128 -12.85 -13.50 15.44
N GLY A 129 -11.75 -12.86 15.85
CA GLY A 129 -11.38 -11.54 15.32
C GLY A 129 -11.04 -11.54 13.83
N GLN A 130 -10.55 -12.67 13.29
CA GLN A 130 -10.37 -12.83 11.85
C GLN A 130 -11.71 -12.99 11.13
N SER A 131 -12.61 -13.81 11.67
CA SER A 131 -13.96 -14.02 11.13
C SER A 131 -14.77 -12.72 11.10
N ASP A 132 -14.70 -11.92 12.18
CA ASP A 132 -15.38 -10.62 12.26
C ASP A 132 -14.90 -9.65 11.17
N LEU A 133 -13.59 -9.66 10.87
CA LEU A 133 -13.01 -8.81 9.83
C LEU A 133 -13.37 -9.29 8.43
N ILE A 134 -13.39 -10.61 8.19
CA ILE A 134 -13.86 -11.21 6.94
C ILE A 134 -15.33 -10.86 6.70
N LYS A 135 -16.17 -10.94 7.74
CA LYS A 135 -17.57 -10.56 7.66
C LYS A 135 -17.71 -9.08 7.29
N LYS A 136 -16.99 -8.20 7.96
CA LYS A 136 -16.98 -6.76 7.66
C LYS A 136 -16.55 -6.47 6.21
N LEU A 137 -15.49 -7.12 5.74
CA LEU A 137 -15.03 -6.99 4.35
C LEU A 137 -16.10 -7.46 3.36
N THR A 138 -16.78 -8.57 3.67
CA THR A 138 -17.87 -9.11 2.85
C THR A 138 -19.05 -8.14 2.79
N GLU A 139 -19.46 -7.56 3.91
CA GLU A 139 -20.52 -6.54 3.96
C GLU A 139 -20.14 -5.25 3.20
N GLN A 140 -18.85 -4.90 3.15
CA GLN A 140 -18.37 -3.79 2.34
C GLN A 140 -18.35 -4.12 0.84
N LEU A 141 -18.05 -5.38 0.49
CA LEU A 141 -18.09 -5.88 -0.90
C LEU A 141 -19.49 -5.84 -1.50
N ASP A 142 -20.54 -5.99 -0.69
CA ASP A 142 -21.94 -5.88 -1.16
C ASP A 142 -22.28 -4.49 -1.74
N ARG A 143 -21.42 -3.49 -1.52
CA ARG A 143 -21.56 -2.12 -2.03
C ARG A 143 -20.69 -1.84 -3.27
N VAL A 144 -19.93 -2.83 -3.73
CA VAL A 144 -19.08 -2.71 -4.93
C VAL A 144 -19.96 -2.85 -6.17
N GLU A 145 -19.98 -1.83 -7.03
CA GLU A 145 -20.86 -1.78 -8.20
C GLU A 145 -20.39 -2.70 -9.33
N SER A 146 -19.07 -2.83 -9.49
CA SER A 146 -18.45 -3.62 -10.56
C SER A 146 -18.21 -5.07 -10.11
N LEU A 147 -18.76 -6.03 -10.85
CA LEU A 147 -18.52 -7.46 -10.61
C LEU A 147 -17.05 -7.85 -10.77
N ASP A 148 -16.32 -7.20 -11.68
CA ASP A 148 -14.91 -7.46 -11.88
C ASP A 148 -14.08 -6.97 -10.69
N ASP A 149 -14.44 -5.81 -10.13
CA ASP A 149 -13.79 -5.23 -8.95
C ASP A 149 -14.04 -6.10 -7.72
N ASP A 150 -15.29 -6.55 -7.52
CA ASP A 150 -15.66 -7.49 -6.46
C ASP A 150 -14.85 -8.79 -6.59
N ARG A 151 -14.74 -9.34 -7.80
CA ARG A 151 -13.98 -10.57 -8.07
C ARG A 151 -12.50 -10.43 -7.72
N ILE A 152 -11.89 -9.26 -7.97
CA ILE A 152 -10.50 -8.98 -7.62
C ILE A 152 -10.33 -8.96 -6.10
N ILE A 153 -11.17 -8.21 -5.39
CA ILE A 153 -11.03 -8.04 -3.94
C ILE A 153 -11.36 -9.34 -3.19
N ARG A 154 -12.37 -10.11 -3.65
CA ARG A 154 -12.63 -11.46 -3.14
C ARG A 154 -11.44 -12.38 -3.35
N ARG A 155 -10.79 -12.32 -4.53
CA ARG A 155 -9.60 -13.13 -4.79
C ARG A 155 -8.46 -12.81 -3.83
N TYR A 156 -8.24 -11.54 -3.51
CA TYR A 156 -7.29 -11.14 -2.47
C TYR A 156 -7.63 -11.78 -1.12
N MET A 157 -8.88 -11.65 -0.68
CA MET A 157 -9.35 -12.19 0.59
C MET A 157 -9.14 -13.71 0.65
N ASP A 158 -9.54 -14.44 -0.40
CA ASP A 158 -9.36 -15.90 -0.51
C ASP A 158 -7.89 -16.30 -0.37
N MET A 159 -6.99 -15.60 -1.08
CA MET A 159 -5.56 -15.89 -1.06
C MET A 159 -4.92 -15.60 0.30
N ILE A 160 -5.34 -14.52 0.98
CA ILE A 160 -4.88 -14.21 2.34
C ILE A 160 -5.34 -15.30 3.32
N ILE A 161 -6.59 -15.75 3.22
CA ILE A 161 -7.12 -16.82 4.06
C ILE A 161 -6.41 -18.15 3.78
N ALA A 162 -6.12 -18.47 2.51
CA ALA A 162 -5.42 -19.68 2.12
C ALA A 162 -3.92 -19.67 2.45
N THR A 163 -3.34 -18.49 2.77
CA THR A 163 -1.93 -18.39 3.14
C THR A 163 -1.68 -19.05 4.50
N LEU A 164 -0.62 -19.86 4.59
CA LEU A 164 -0.25 -20.60 5.82
C LEU A 164 0.96 -20.01 6.53
N ARG A 165 1.90 -19.42 5.78
CA ARG A 165 3.18 -18.90 6.28
C ARG A 165 3.54 -17.62 5.53
N THR A 166 4.24 -16.72 6.20
CA THR A 166 4.81 -15.52 5.60
C THR A 166 6.13 -15.19 6.28
N ASN A 167 7.05 -14.61 5.51
CA ASN A 167 8.29 -14.00 6.01
C ASN A 167 8.16 -12.49 6.21
N TYR A 168 6.99 -11.89 5.98
CA TYR A 168 6.80 -10.43 6.04
C TYR A 168 7.25 -9.81 7.36
N TYR A 169 7.11 -10.54 8.49
CA TYR A 169 7.50 -10.06 9.83
C TYR A 169 8.91 -10.47 10.25
N GLN A 170 9.67 -11.15 9.39
CA GLN A 170 11.06 -11.46 9.68
C GLN A 170 11.88 -10.18 9.58
N LEU A 171 12.78 -10.00 10.54
CA LEU A 171 13.76 -8.93 10.49
C LEU A 171 14.98 -9.44 9.71
N ASP A 172 15.60 -8.57 8.92
CA ASP A 172 16.91 -8.82 8.33
C ASP A 172 18.02 -8.78 9.39
N GLU A 173 19.27 -9.03 8.97
CA GLU A 173 20.45 -9.03 9.85
C GLU A 173 20.67 -7.69 10.58
N ASN A 174 20.14 -6.59 10.03
CA ASN A 174 20.21 -5.25 10.59
C ASN A 174 19.01 -4.89 11.47
N LYS A 175 18.13 -5.87 11.77
CA LYS A 175 16.85 -5.69 12.48
C LYS A 175 15.85 -4.77 11.75
N GLN A 176 16.05 -4.54 10.46
CA GLN A 176 15.12 -3.85 9.59
C GLN A 176 14.16 -4.87 8.98
N SER A 177 13.03 -4.41 8.47
CA SER A 177 11.91 -5.29 8.19
C SER A 177 11.07 -4.74 7.07
#